data_AF-A0A3M6Q7N3-F1
#
_entry.id   AF-A0A3M6Q7N3-F1
#
_cell.length_a   1.000
_cell.length_b   1.000
_cell.length_c   1.000
_cell.angle_alpha   90.00
_cell.angle_beta   90.00
_cell.angle_gamma   90.00
#
_symmetry.space_group_name_H-M   'P 1'
#
loop_
_entity.id
_entity.type
_entity.pdbx_description
1 polymer ?
#
loop_
_entity_poly.entity_id
_entity_poly.type
_entity_poly.pdbx_seq_one_letter_code
_entity_poly.pdbx_strand_id
1 'polypeptide(L)'
;MKMNSNSKIFEELKKRAQGNELSLRALREAYEKIKNTKINLLLVGGSGVGKSSTINAIFDMEKAKVGKGTVPETSEINRYELDNMVIWDTPGLGDSNQKDGSHKRKIINKLRERDENGNFLIDLVLLIVDGGTKDYDSTYNLIRNVVAPSIEGGKKECENRLLVAINKADSAMDRKNIWDDENNRPTEKLKNFLDEKVKTTKERIKESTSDIYDGGLDIECIYYSAGYEDEDGSQEPYNLAKLLNFILDKIPAKKRISVANDISQKKGNFSSNDQGTNYEKSIEDSFLHSFVENLKDVIVKASENAKEITSSLAIVLPIVKEGIVWVFNYFDKNKK
;
A
#
# COMPACT_ATOMS: atom_id res chain seq x y z
N MET A 1 25.62 4.08 -9.50
CA MET A 1 24.36 4.43 -8.81
C MET A 1 23.20 3.89 -9.65
N LYS A 2 22.43 2.89 -9.16
CA LYS A 2 21.29 2.36 -9.92
C LYS A 2 20.26 3.50 -10.08
N MET A 3 19.91 3.86 -11.32
CA MET A 3 18.79 4.78 -11.58
C MET A 3 17.50 4.19 -11.00
N ASN A 4 16.74 4.97 -10.23
CA ASN A 4 15.45 4.55 -9.68
C ASN A 4 14.38 4.46 -10.79
N SER A 5 13.30 3.71 -10.53
CA SER A 5 12.26 3.37 -11.52
C SER A 5 11.67 4.60 -12.21
N ASN A 6 11.32 5.62 -11.43
CA ASN A 6 10.77 6.87 -11.94
C ASN A 6 11.78 7.66 -12.80
N SER A 7 13.07 7.67 -12.47
CA SER A 7 14.09 8.33 -13.31
C SER A 7 14.28 7.64 -14.67
N LYS A 8 14.14 6.31 -14.72
CA LYS A 8 14.20 5.56 -15.99
C LYS A 8 12.96 5.81 -16.84
N ILE A 9 11.77 5.79 -16.23
CA ILE A 9 10.51 6.19 -16.89
C ILE A 9 10.70 7.58 -17.49
N PHE A 10 11.16 8.54 -16.69
CA PHE A 10 11.33 9.91 -17.12
C PHE A 10 12.32 10.08 -18.28
N GLU A 11 13.50 9.45 -18.22
CA GLU A 11 14.49 9.56 -19.31
C GLU A 11 14.01 8.92 -20.62
N GLU A 12 13.26 7.82 -20.55
CA GLU A 12 12.67 7.18 -21.74
C GLU A 12 11.55 8.05 -22.35
N LEU A 13 10.66 8.60 -21.50
CA LEU A 13 9.63 9.54 -21.93
C LEU A 13 10.24 10.80 -22.56
N LYS A 14 11.32 11.31 -21.99
CA LYS A 14 12.06 12.48 -22.49
C LYS A 14 12.71 12.22 -23.85
N LYS A 15 13.27 11.03 -24.08
CA LYS A 15 13.81 10.63 -25.39
C LYS A 15 12.72 10.57 -26.46
N ARG A 16 11.55 10.05 -26.10
CA ARG A 16 10.42 9.88 -27.04
C ARG A 16 9.61 11.16 -27.27
N ALA A 17 9.63 12.10 -26.33
CA ALA A 17 8.99 13.42 -26.47
C ALA A 17 9.87 14.47 -27.19
N GLN A 18 11.02 14.08 -27.74
CA GLN A 18 11.89 14.98 -28.50
C GLN A 18 11.14 15.62 -29.67
N GLY A 19 11.22 16.96 -29.79
CA GLY A 19 10.56 17.74 -30.85
C GLY A 19 9.31 18.53 -30.42
N ASN A 20 8.85 18.40 -29.16
CA ASN A 20 7.77 19.24 -28.62
C ASN A 20 8.15 19.83 -27.24
N GLU A 21 8.45 21.12 -27.22
CA GLU A 21 8.95 21.84 -26.04
C GLU A 21 7.94 21.89 -24.88
N LEU A 22 6.66 22.12 -25.19
CA LEU A 22 5.58 22.15 -24.20
C LEU A 22 5.42 20.78 -23.53
N SER A 23 5.48 19.69 -24.32
CA SER A 23 5.42 18.32 -23.81
C SER A 23 6.60 17.97 -22.91
N LEU A 24 7.82 18.39 -23.26
CA LEU A 24 9.01 18.15 -22.45
C LEU A 24 8.98 18.92 -21.13
N ARG A 25 8.46 20.15 -21.13
CA ARG A 25 8.28 20.93 -19.91
C ARG A 25 7.24 20.30 -18.99
N ALA A 26 6.08 19.93 -19.53
CA ALA A 26 5.01 19.30 -18.75
C ALA A 26 5.46 17.98 -18.11
N LEU A 27 6.20 17.16 -18.87
CA LEU A 27 6.79 15.92 -18.35
C LEU A 27 7.78 16.17 -17.21
N ARG A 28 8.64 17.19 -17.32
CA ARG A 28 9.60 17.58 -16.27
C ARG A 28 8.89 17.99 -14.98
N GLU A 29 7.91 18.89 -15.10
CA GLU A 29 7.17 19.39 -13.95
C GLU A 29 6.34 18.28 -13.28
N ALA A 30 5.71 17.40 -14.06
CA ALA A 30 4.99 16.24 -13.53
C ALA A 30 5.94 15.28 -12.79
N TYR A 31 7.12 15.03 -13.36
CA TYR A 31 8.14 14.18 -12.72
C TYR A 31 8.65 14.78 -11.41
N GLU A 32 8.97 16.07 -11.37
CA GLU A 32 9.41 16.73 -10.13
C GLU A 32 8.31 16.72 -9.06
N LYS A 33 7.05 16.89 -9.45
CA LYS A 33 5.91 16.74 -8.53
C LYS A 33 5.83 15.33 -7.96
N ILE A 34 5.93 14.29 -8.80
CA ILE A 34 5.92 12.89 -8.36
C ILE A 34 7.09 12.61 -7.43
N LYS A 35 8.30 13.03 -7.79
CA LYS A 35 9.52 12.83 -7.02
C LYS A 35 9.44 13.44 -5.61
N ASN A 36 8.78 14.60 -5.47
CA ASN A 36 8.61 15.28 -4.19
C ASN A 36 7.33 14.85 -3.43
N THR A 37 6.51 13.97 -4.01
CA THR A 37 5.31 13.46 -3.35
C THR A 37 5.68 12.37 -2.35
N LYS A 38 5.29 12.55 -1.08
CA LYS A 38 5.41 11.53 -0.04
C LYS A 38 4.06 10.87 0.24
N ILE A 39 4.09 9.55 0.44
CA ILE A 39 2.97 8.73 0.87
C ILE A 39 3.25 8.23 2.27
N ASN A 40 2.33 8.44 3.20
CA ASN A 40 2.49 8.01 4.57
C ASN A 40 1.58 6.81 4.87
N LEU A 41 2.20 5.68 5.18
CA LEU A 41 1.53 4.44 5.56
C LEU A 41 1.67 4.22 7.06
N LEU A 42 0.56 4.10 7.78
CA LEU A 42 0.56 3.68 9.19
C LEU A 42 0.30 2.18 9.28
N LEU A 43 1.25 1.42 9.84
CA LEU A 43 1.05 0.01 10.14
C LEU A 43 0.51 -0.16 11.54
N VAL A 44 -0.56 -0.93 11.67
CA VAL A 44 -1.17 -1.25 12.96
C VAL A 44 -1.44 -2.74 13.06
N GLY A 45 -1.27 -3.32 14.25
CA GLY A 45 -1.53 -4.74 14.49
C GLY A 45 -0.83 -5.24 15.73
N GLY A 46 -1.23 -6.43 16.20
CA GLY A 46 -0.64 -7.07 17.37
C GLY A 46 0.85 -7.34 17.23
N SER A 47 1.50 -7.74 18.33
CA SER A 47 2.87 -8.27 18.25
C SER A 47 2.87 -9.61 17.49
N GLY A 48 3.90 -9.87 16.68
CA GLY A 48 4.04 -11.15 15.98
C GLY A 48 3.11 -11.41 14.78
N VAL A 49 2.18 -10.49 14.45
CA VAL A 49 1.28 -10.62 13.28
C VAL A 49 1.99 -10.46 11.93
N GLY A 50 3.28 -10.11 11.94
CA GLY A 50 4.14 -10.02 10.76
C GLY A 50 4.25 -8.65 10.10
N LYS A 51 3.97 -7.54 10.81
CA LYS A 51 4.08 -6.17 10.27
C LYS A 51 5.42 -5.88 9.57
N SER A 52 6.53 -6.18 10.24
CA SER A 52 7.87 -5.96 9.72
C SER A 52 8.18 -6.85 8.51
N SER A 53 7.75 -8.12 8.56
CA SER A 53 7.89 -9.05 7.41
C SER A 53 7.12 -8.53 6.20
N THR A 54 5.91 -8.01 6.40
CA THR A 54 5.07 -7.45 5.32
C THR A 54 5.76 -6.29 4.61
N ILE A 55 6.29 -5.31 5.34
CA ILE A 55 6.95 -4.17 4.69
C ILE A 55 8.27 -4.55 4.03
N ASN A 56 9.02 -5.48 4.60
CA ASN A 56 10.23 -6.02 3.97
C ASN A 56 9.93 -6.81 2.70
N ALA A 57 8.74 -7.40 2.60
CA ALA A 57 8.33 -8.16 1.43
C ALA A 57 7.77 -7.25 0.32
N ILE A 58 7.02 -6.20 0.67
CA ILE A 58 6.41 -5.29 -0.34
C ILE A 58 7.40 -4.20 -0.78
N PHE A 59 8.22 -3.68 0.13
CA PHE A 59 9.04 -2.49 -0.11
C PHE A 59 10.54 -2.78 -0.01
N ASP A 60 11.34 -1.98 -0.71
CA ASP A 60 12.79 -2.04 -0.73
C ASP A 60 13.40 -1.39 0.53
N MET A 61 13.23 -2.08 1.65
CA MET A 61 13.59 -1.58 2.98
C MET A 61 15.12 -1.42 3.17
N GLU A 62 15.96 -1.94 2.27
CA GLU A 62 17.41 -1.70 2.29
C GLU A 62 17.76 -0.22 2.07
N LYS A 63 16.88 0.52 1.37
CA LYS A 63 17.03 1.97 1.16
C LYS A 63 16.50 2.82 2.31
N ALA A 64 15.79 2.21 3.25
CA ALA A 64 15.04 2.95 4.26
C ALA A 64 15.98 3.60 5.28
N LYS A 65 15.79 4.91 5.50
CA LYS A 65 16.40 5.61 6.64
C LYS A 65 15.53 5.36 7.88
N VAL A 66 16.14 4.79 8.91
CA VAL A 66 15.47 4.51 10.18
C VAL A 66 15.59 5.71 11.11
N GLY A 67 14.45 6.21 11.59
CA GLY A 67 14.38 7.24 12.62
C GLY A 67 13.28 6.94 13.63
N LYS A 68 13.31 7.63 14.77
CA LYS A 68 12.19 7.66 15.71
C LYS A 68 11.29 8.84 15.39
N GLY A 69 9.98 8.72 15.66
CA GLY A 69 9.05 9.84 15.52
C GLY A 69 9.60 11.11 16.19
N THR A 70 9.62 12.21 15.45
CA THR A 70 10.29 13.47 15.85
C THR A 70 9.59 14.18 17.01
N VAL A 71 8.32 13.84 17.27
CA VAL A 71 7.53 14.37 18.39
C VAL A 71 7.76 13.49 19.62
N PRO A 72 8.03 14.04 20.83
CA PRO A 72 8.31 13.29 22.05
C PRO A 72 7.28 12.20 22.36
N GLU A 73 6.00 12.47 22.08
CA GLU A 73 4.89 11.55 22.27
C GLU A 73 4.92 10.35 21.30
N THR A 74 5.58 10.49 20.14
CA THR A 74 5.68 9.46 19.08
C THR A 74 6.99 8.69 19.09
N SER A 75 7.83 8.85 20.12
CA SER A 75 9.19 8.27 20.24
C SER A 75 9.28 6.75 20.15
N GLU A 76 8.16 6.03 20.20
CA GLU A 76 8.08 4.56 20.03
C GLU A 76 7.51 4.12 18.67
N ILE A 77 6.95 5.02 17.86
CA ILE A 77 6.58 4.71 16.47
C ILE A 77 7.86 4.79 15.64
N ASN A 78 8.23 3.67 15.03
CA ASN A 78 9.38 3.62 14.14
C ASN A 78 9.01 4.27 12.80
N ARG A 79 9.86 5.18 12.34
CA ARG A 79 9.71 5.86 11.05
C ARG A 79 10.74 5.31 10.08
N TYR A 80 10.26 4.64 9.03
CA TYR A 80 11.08 4.19 7.91
C TYR A 80 10.81 5.09 6.71
N GLU A 81 11.81 5.82 6.26
CA GLU A 81 11.68 6.70 5.10
C GLU A 81 12.42 6.12 3.90
N LEU A 82 11.66 5.86 2.83
CA LEU A 82 12.13 5.46 1.51
C LEU A 82 12.11 6.69 0.56
N ASP A 83 12.20 6.47 -0.77
CA ASP A 83 12.28 7.56 -1.74
C ASP A 83 11.00 8.41 -1.72
N ASN A 84 9.84 7.76 -1.77
CA ASN A 84 8.53 8.41 -1.85
C ASN A 84 7.55 7.91 -0.78
N MET A 85 7.92 6.89 0.00
CA MET A 85 7.11 6.35 1.08
C MET A 85 7.71 6.64 2.45
N VAL A 86 6.83 6.91 3.42
CA VAL A 86 7.14 6.96 4.83
C VAL A 86 6.25 5.95 5.53
N ILE A 87 6.87 4.95 6.13
CA ILE A 87 6.18 3.90 6.87
C ILE A 87 6.31 4.21 8.36
N TRP A 88 5.17 4.34 9.01
CA TRP A 88 5.02 4.54 10.44
C TRP A 88 4.64 3.19 11.06
N ASP A 89 5.62 2.47 11.58
CA ASP A 89 5.41 1.17 12.22
C ASP A 89 5.14 1.35 13.71
N THR A 90 3.98 0.87 14.14
CA THR A 90 3.57 0.95 15.54
C THR A 90 4.06 -0.29 16.30
N PRO A 91 4.51 -0.16 17.55
CA PRO A 91 4.79 -1.33 18.39
C PRO A 91 3.55 -2.23 18.45
N GLY A 92 3.77 -3.56 18.52
CA GLY A 92 2.68 -4.51 18.65
C GLY A 92 1.82 -4.19 19.87
N LEU A 93 0.52 -3.95 19.64
CA LEU A 93 -0.46 -3.87 20.71
C LEU A 93 -0.56 -5.27 21.34
N GLY A 94 -0.41 -5.37 22.65
CA GLY A 94 -0.47 -6.63 23.38
C GLY A 94 -1.36 -6.48 24.60
N ASP A 95 -1.93 -7.58 25.10
CA ASP A 95 -3.02 -7.62 26.10
C ASP A 95 -2.71 -7.05 27.51
N SER A 96 -1.58 -6.35 27.69
CA SER A 96 -1.23 -5.74 28.98
C SER A 96 -1.90 -4.36 29.15
N ASN A 97 -3.04 -4.37 29.85
CA ASN A 97 -3.98 -3.26 30.11
C ASN A 97 -3.39 -1.89 30.53
N GLN A 98 -2.13 -1.77 30.98
CA GLN A 98 -1.53 -0.48 31.34
C GLN A 98 -0.71 0.18 30.22
N LYS A 99 -0.12 -0.60 29.30
CA LYS A 99 0.64 -0.04 28.16
C LYS A 99 -0.27 0.42 27.02
N ASP A 100 -1.47 -0.14 26.93
CA ASP A 100 -2.41 0.12 25.84
C ASP A 100 -2.91 1.56 25.75
N GLY A 101 -3.16 2.24 26.89
CA GLY A 101 -3.63 3.63 26.87
C GLY A 101 -2.64 4.59 26.21
N SER A 102 -1.34 4.38 26.45
CA SER A 102 -0.27 5.17 25.83
C SER A 102 -0.16 4.88 24.34
N HIS A 103 -0.16 3.60 23.94
CA HIS A 103 -0.03 3.21 22.53
C HIS A 103 -1.22 3.69 21.68
N LYS A 104 -2.45 3.54 22.19
CA LYS A 104 -3.66 4.04 21.52
C LYS A 104 -3.57 5.55 21.31
N ARG A 105 -3.15 6.33 22.31
CA ARG A 105 -2.98 7.79 22.17
C ARG A 105 -1.97 8.15 21.08
N LYS A 106 -0.88 7.41 20.94
CA LYS A 106 0.12 7.65 19.88
C LYS A 106 -0.47 7.44 18.49
N ILE A 107 -1.26 6.38 18.32
CA ILE A 107 -1.99 6.11 17.06
C ILE A 107 -2.97 7.25 16.78
N ILE A 108 -3.76 7.69 17.78
CA ILE A 108 -4.69 8.82 17.64
C ILE A 108 -3.94 10.08 17.19
N ASN A 109 -2.86 10.44 17.89
CA ASN A 109 -2.08 11.64 17.59
C ASN A 109 -1.48 11.58 16.18
N LYS A 110 -0.95 10.41 15.77
CA LYS A 110 -0.40 10.23 14.43
C LYS A 110 -1.47 10.29 13.33
N LEU A 111 -2.66 9.73 13.57
CA LEU A 111 -3.79 9.79 12.63
C LEU A 111 -4.35 11.22 12.46
N ARG A 112 -4.27 12.04 13.51
CA ARG A 112 -4.72 13.43 13.52
C ARG A 112 -3.64 14.44 13.10
N GLU A 113 -2.40 13.98 12.96
CA GLU A 113 -1.30 14.81 12.47
C GLU A 113 -1.60 15.30 11.05
N ARG A 114 -1.28 16.58 10.80
CA ARG A 114 -1.52 17.22 9.51
C ARG A 114 -0.20 17.63 8.86
N ASP A 115 -0.19 17.62 7.54
CA ASP A 115 0.92 18.13 6.73
C ASP A 115 0.89 19.67 6.66
N GLU A 116 1.89 20.24 5.98
CA GLU A 116 2.04 21.70 5.78
C GLU A 116 0.85 22.33 5.03
N ASN A 117 0.08 21.52 4.30
CA ASN A 117 -1.10 21.95 3.57
C ASN A 117 -2.40 21.77 4.37
N GLY A 118 -2.31 21.32 5.62
CA GLY A 118 -3.45 21.05 6.49
C GLY A 118 -4.19 19.75 6.19
N ASN A 119 -3.69 18.90 5.29
CA ASN A 119 -4.26 17.57 5.04
C ASN A 119 -3.78 16.59 6.12
N PHE A 120 -4.52 15.51 6.37
CA PHE A 120 -4.00 14.45 7.23
C PHE A 120 -2.70 13.88 6.67
N LEU A 121 -1.72 13.71 7.56
CA LEU A 121 -0.41 13.21 7.18
C LEU A 121 -0.50 11.77 6.67
N ILE A 122 -1.19 10.89 7.40
CA ILE A 122 -1.33 9.47 7.07
C ILE A 122 -2.29 9.28 5.90
N ASP A 123 -1.81 8.77 4.77
CA ASP A 123 -2.64 8.48 3.61
C ASP A 123 -3.43 7.17 3.79
N LEU A 124 -2.83 6.16 4.42
CA LEU A 124 -3.42 4.84 4.59
C LEU A 124 -3.05 4.23 5.95
N VAL A 125 -4.03 3.59 6.59
CA VAL A 125 -3.87 2.68 7.72
C VAL A 125 -3.94 1.26 7.21
N LEU A 126 -2.83 0.53 7.28
CA LEU A 126 -2.77 -0.89 6.99
C LEU A 126 -2.80 -1.66 8.32
N LEU A 127 -3.95 -2.25 8.61
CA LEU A 127 -4.16 -3.06 9.81
C LEU A 127 -3.89 -4.53 9.49
N ILE A 128 -2.85 -5.09 10.11
CA ILE A 128 -2.42 -6.47 9.90
C ILE A 128 -2.88 -7.34 11.07
N VAL A 129 -3.52 -8.47 10.74
CA VAL A 129 -3.92 -9.51 11.70
C VAL A 129 -3.33 -10.85 11.32
N ASP A 130 -3.22 -11.76 12.29
CA ASP A 130 -2.68 -13.11 12.08
C ASP A 130 -3.81 -14.09 11.70
N GLY A 131 -3.68 -14.76 10.55
CA GLY A 131 -4.65 -15.73 10.04
C GLY A 131 -4.89 -16.93 10.96
N GLY A 132 -3.90 -17.31 11.77
CA GLY A 132 -3.99 -18.43 12.71
C GLY A 132 -4.75 -18.07 14.00
N THR A 133 -5.02 -16.79 14.28
CA THR A 133 -5.75 -16.39 15.49
C THR A 133 -7.25 -16.68 15.35
N LYS A 134 -7.88 -17.18 16.42
CA LYS A 134 -9.30 -17.60 16.41
C LYS A 134 -10.27 -16.42 16.36
N ASP A 135 -9.96 -15.33 17.07
CA ASP A 135 -10.74 -14.10 17.08
C ASP A 135 -9.85 -12.87 16.91
N TYR A 136 -10.49 -11.74 16.63
CA TYR A 136 -9.81 -10.47 16.37
C TYR A 136 -10.38 -9.38 17.29
N ASP A 137 -10.80 -9.73 18.51
CA ASP A 137 -11.51 -8.81 19.40
C ASP A 137 -10.67 -7.58 19.76
N SER A 138 -9.36 -7.75 19.98
CA SER A 138 -8.44 -6.63 20.18
C SER A 138 -8.34 -5.73 18.94
N THR A 139 -8.35 -6.30 17.73
CA THR A 139 -8.41 -5.57 16.46
C THR A 139 -9.74 -4.83 16.29
N TYR A 140 -10.88 -5.46 16.55
CA TYR A 140 -12.19 -4.80 16.45
C TYR A 140 -12.28 -3.64 17.43
N ASN A 141 -11.79 -3.82 18.66
CA ASN A 141 -11.70 -2.75 19.65
C ASN A 141 -10.75 -1.62 19.24
N LEU A 142 -9.64 -1.92 18.58
CA LEU A 142 -8.74 -0.93 18.03
C LEU A 142 -9.42 -0.13 16.89
N ILE A 143 -10.10 -0.80 15.96
CA ILE A 143 -10.82 -0.12 14.87
C ILE A 143 -11.88 0.79 15.48
N ARG A 144 -12.78 0.23 16.31
CA ARG A 144 -13.92 0.93 16.90
C ARG A 144 -13.51 2.10 17.78
N ASN A 145 -12.57 1.88 18.71
CA ASN A 145 -12.29 2.87 19.76
C ASN A 145 -11.13 3.81 19.42
N VAL A 146 -10.35 3.52 18.38
CA VAL A 146 -9.11 4.28 18.07
C VAL A 146 -9.08 4.73 16.62
N VAL A 147 -9.12 3.82 15.64
CA VAL A 147 -8.93 4.20 14.23
C VAL A 147 -10.13 4.96 13.70
N ALA A 148 -11.34 4.39 13.82
CA ALA A 148 -12.57 4.97 13.28
C ALA A 148 -12.89 6.38 13.84
N PRO A 149 -12.71 6.66 15.15
CA PRO A 149 -12.93 8.00 15.70
C PRO A 149 -11.77 8.99 15.44
N SER A 150 -10.63 8.51 14.93
CA SER A 150 -9.46 9.37 14.65
C SER A 150 -9.36 9.80 13.20
N ILE A 151 -10.01 9.08 12.28
CA ILE A 151 -10.12 9.48 10.88
C ILE A 151 -11.30 10.46 10.75
N GLU A 152 -11.00 11.76 10.66
CA GLU A 152 -12.04 12.75 10.33
C GLU A 152 -12.42 12.66 8.85
N GLY A 153 -13.62 13.13 8.49
CA GLY A 153 -14.18 13.02 7.12
C GLY A 153 -15.34 12.02 7.01
N GLY A 154 -15.67 11.34 8.11
CA GLY A 154 -16.84 10.46 8.23
C GLY A 154 -16.62 9.06 7.66
N LYS A 155 -17.72 8.31 7.56
CA LYS A 155 -17.74 6.88 7.19
C LYS A 155 -16.91 6.56 5.94
N LYS A 156 -17.19 7.25 4.84
CA LYS A 156 -16.54 6.99 3.54
C LYS A 156 -15.03 7.25 3.57
N GLU A 157 -14.60 8.28 4.29
CA GLU A 157 -13.19 8.60 4.43
C GLU A 157 -12.46 7.52 5.24
N CYS A 158 -13.08 7.03 6.32
CA CYS A 158 -12.57 5.90 7.08
C CYS A 158 -12.46 4.63 6.23
N GLU A 159 -13.48 4.31 5.43
CA GLU A 159 -13.49 3.15 4.52
C GLU A 159 -12.41 3.26 3.42
N ASN A 160 -12.11 4.47 2.96
CA ASN A 160 -11.07 4.75 1.97
C ASN A 160 -9.65 4.68 2.55
N ARG A 161 -9.47 4.97 3.84
CA ARG A 161 -8.15 5.06 4.48
C ARG A 161 -7.79 3.87 5.35
N LEU A 162 -8.66 2.87 5.49
CA LEU A 162 -8.40 1.66 6.24
C LEU A 162 -8.43 0.43 5.33
N LEU A 163 -7.37 -0.37 5.40
CA LEU A 163 -7.26 -1.69 4.78
C LEU A 163 -6.91 -2.73 5.85
N VAL A 164 -7.70 -3.80 5.93
CA VAL A 164 -7.41 -4.93 6.81
C VAL A 164 -6.76 -6.04 5.99
N ALA A 165 -5.62 -6.57 6.46
CA ALA A 165 -4.88 -7.61 5.78
C ALA A 165 -4.55 -8.75 6.74
N ILE A 166 -5.11 -9.93 6.47
CA ILE A 166 -4.90 -11.17 7.21
C ILE A 166 -3.60 -11.80 6.70
N ASN A 167 -2.53 -11.69 7.47
CA ASN A 167 -1.24 -12.30 7.17
C ASN A 167 -1.20 -13.78 7.60
N LYS A 168 -0.12 -14.49 7.28
CA LYS A 168 0.10 -15.90 7.62
C LYS A 168 -1.01 -16.81 7.10
N ALA A 169 -1.51 -16.52 5.89
CA ALA A 169 -2.56 -17.31 5.25
C ALA A 169 -2.17 -18.79 5.11
N ASP A 170 -0.88 -19.05 4.90
CA ASP A 170 -0.24 -20.37 4.78
C ASP A 170 -0.37 -21.25 6.02
N SER A 171 -0.45 -20.64 7.20
CA SER A 171 -0.52 -21.34 8.50
C SER A 171 -1.82 -21.00 9.27
N ALA A 172 -2.84 -20.48 8.58
CA ALA A 172 -4.07 -20.02 9.21
C ALA A 172 -4.95 -21.13 9.82
N MET A 173 -4.66 -22.40 9.53
CA MET A 173 -5.36 -23.55 10.08
C MET A 173 -4.37 -24.49 10.77
N ASP A 174 -4.73 -24.99 11.96
CA ASP A 174 -3.96 -26.05 12.63
C ASP A 174 -4.34 -27.43 12.05
N ARG A 175 -3.89 -27.69 10.81
CA ARG A 175 -4.07 -28.97 10.09
C ARG A 175 -2.90 -29.25 9.15
N LYS A 176 -2.63 -30.53 8.89
CA LYS A 176 -1.65 -30.98 7.89
C LYS A 176 -2.16 -30.78 6.46
N ASN A 177 -1.23 -30.62 5.51
CA ASN A 177 -1.48 -30.60 4.06
C ASN A 177 -2.52 -29.54 3.65
N ILE A 178 -2.44 -28.36 4.25
CA ILE A 178 -3.32 -27.22 3.93
C ILE A 178 -2.72 -26.28 2.88
N TRP A 179 -1.41 -26.38 2.67
CA TRP A 179 -0.63 -25.61 1.70
C TRP A 179 -0.07 -26.53 0.62
N ASP A 180 -0.01 -26.04 -0.61
CA ASP A 180 0.61 -26.68 -1.76
C ASP A 180 1.97 -25.97 -1.97
N ASP A 181 3.02 -26.52 -1.36
CA ASP A 181 4.38 -25.95 -1.37
C ASP A 181 4.96 -25.88 -2.80
N GLU A 182 4.64 -26.86 -3.65
CA GLU A 182 5.12 -26.92 -5.04
C GLU A 182 4.61 -25.74 -5.86
N ASN A 183 3.35 -25.34 -5.65
CA ASN A 183 2.73 -24.23 -6.37
C ASN A 183 2.59 -22.94 -5.54
N ASN A 184 3.14 -22.93 -4.32
CA ASN A 184 3.05 -21.86 -3.33
C ASN A 184 1.65 -21.24 -3.21
N ARG A 185 0.65 -22.07 -2.88
CA ARG A 185 -0.76 -21.64 -2.79
C ARG A 185 -1.54 -22.43 -1.74
N PRO A 186 -2.66 -21.89 -1.22
CA PRO A 186 -3.53 -22.66 -0.35
C PRO A 186 -4.20 -23.79 -1.12
N THR A 187 -4.41 -24.94 -0.44
CA THR A 187 -5.36 -25.95 -0.91
C THR A 187 -6.78 -25.36 -0.94
N GLU A 188 -7.69 -25.96 -1.72
CA GLU A 188 -9.09 -25.51 -1.78
C GLU A 188 -9.75 -25.45 -0.39
N LYS A 189 -9.38 -26.36 0.52
CA LYS A 189 -9.87 -26.35 1.90
C LYS A 189 -9.41 -25.12 2.67
N LEU A 190 -8.12 -24.78 2.59
CA LEU A 190 -7.56 -23.61 3.26
C LEU A 190 -8.09 -22.32 2.63
N LYS A 191 -8.21 -22.27 1.31
CA LYS A 191 -8.80 -21.16 0.58
C LYS A 191 -10.23 -20.86 1.04
N ASN A 192 -11.10 -21.87 1.07
CA ASN A 192 -12.48 -21.70 1.55
C ASN A 192 -12.54 -21.19 3.00
N PHE A 193 -11.65 -21.69 3.87
CA PHE A 193 -11.53 -21.20 5.24
C PHE A 193 -11.09 -19.72 5.30
N LEU A 194 -10.10 -19.32 4.49
CA LEU A 194 -9.61 -17.94 4.43
C LEU A 194 -10.67 -16.98 3.85
N ASP A 195 -11.40 -17.41 2.83
CA ASP A 195 -12.51 -16.65 2.23
C ASP A 195 -13.64 -16.43 3.25
N GLU A 196 -14.02 -17.46 4.00
CA GLU A 196 -14.98 -17.35 5.11
C GLU A 196 -14.45 -16.45 6.24
N LYS A 197 -13.16 -16.54 6.55
CA LYS A 197 -12.52 -15.70 7.56
C LYS A 197 -12.51 -14.23 7.17
N VAL A 198 -12.25 -13.90 5.91
CA VAL A 198 -12.39 -12.53 5.37
C VAL A 198 -13.83 -12.05 5.51
N LYS A 199 -14.80 -12.85 5.07
CA LYS A 199 -16.22 -12.50 5.13
C LYS A 199 -16.66 -12.18 6.56
N THR A 200 -16.41 -13.10 7.50
CA THR A 200 -16.79 -12.93 8.91
C THR A 200 -16.05 -11.78 9.60
N THR A 201 -14.80 -11.51 9.21
CA THR A 201 -14.06 -10.33 9.69
C THR A 201 -14.73 -9.04 9.25
N LYS A 202 -15.14 -8.92 7.98
CA LYS A 202 -15.87 -7.75 7.46
C LYS A 202 -17.21 -7.57 8.19
N GLU A 203 -17.97 -8.65 8.38
CA GLU A 203 -19.26 -8.62 9.10
C GLU A 203 -19.09 -8.13 10.54
N ARG A 204 -18.11 -8.65 11.28
CA ARG A 204 -17.84 -8.22 12.67
C ARG A 204 -17.37 -6.77 12.78
N ILE A 205 -16.54 -6.28 11.84
CA ILE A 205 -16.15 -4.86 11.80
C ILE A 205 -17.38 -3.98 11.58
N LYS A 206 -18.25 -4.36 10.63
CA LYS A 206 -19.48 -3.64 10.34
C LYS A 206 -20.41 -3.60 11.56
N GLU A 207 -20.65 -4.74 12.19
CA GLU A 207 -21.48 -4.84 13.40
C GLU A 207 -20.91 -4.00 14.55
N SER A 208 -19.63 -4.17 14.86
CA SER A 208 -18.97 -3.48 15.98
C SER A 208 -18.82 -1.96 15.80
N THR A 209 -19.07 -1.44 14.60
CA THR A 209 -18.98 0.01 14.32
C THR A 209 -20.33 0.63 13.93
N SER A 210 -21.42 -0.14 14.03
CA SER A 210 -22.78 0.30 13.70
C SER A 210 -23.32 1.40 14.62
N ASP A 211 -22.77 1.52 15.83
CA ASP A 211 -23.08 2.60 16.78
C ASP A 211 -22.30 3.90 16.49
N ILE A 212 -21.20 3.82 15.73
CA ILE A 212 -20.39 4.97 15.32
C ILE A 212 -20.88 5.52 13.98
N TYR A 213 -21.18 4.63 13.04
CA TYR A 213 -21.64 4.97 11.70
C TYR A 213 -22.88 4.16 11.37
N ASP A 214 -23.92 4.83 10.85
CA ASP A 214 -25.12 4.14 10.41
C ASP A 214 -24.77 3.05 9.38
N GLY A 215 -25.30 1.85 9.62
CA GLY A 215 -24.98 0.64 8.86
C GLY A 215 -23.56 0.08 9.02
N GLY A 216 -22.72 0.62 9.91
CA GLY A 216 -21.35 0.16 10.19
C GLY A 216 -20.35 0.41 9.07
N LEU A 217 -19.05 0.24 9.34
CA LEU A 217 -17.99 0.36 8.33
C LEU A 217 -17.95 -0.87 7.41
N ASP A 218 -17.93 -0.65 6.09
CA ASP A 218 -17.61 -1.68 5.09
C ASP A 218 -16.14 -1.55 4.68
N ILE A 219 -15.28 -2.25 5.41
CA ILE A 219 -13.82 -2.20 5.22
C ILE A 219 -13.36 -3.29 4.26
N GLU A 220 -12.46 -2.94 3.36
CA GLU A 220 -11.78 -3.93 2.52
C GLU A 220 -10.88 -4.83 3.37
N CYS A 221 -11.02 -6.14 3.14
CA CYS A 221 -10.28 -7.16 3.87
C CYS A 221 -9.77 -8.22 2.89
N ILE A 222 -8.49 -8.56 2.98
CA ILE A 222 -7.83 -9.56 2.14
C ILE A 222 -6.93 -10.46 2.99
N TYR A 223 -6.45 -11.57 2.43
CA TYR A 223 -5.43 -12.42 3.04
C TYR A 223 -4.20 -12.59 2.14
N TYR A 224 -3.05 -12.80 2.78
CA TYR A 224 -1.75 -12.99 2.14
C TYR A 224 -0.79 -13.73 3.08
N SER A 225 0.36 -14.13 2.56
CA SER A 225 1.51 -14.54 3.35
C SER A 225 2.71 -13.68 2.97
N ALA A 226 3.36 -13.06 3.95
CA ALA A 226 4.57 -12.27 3.74
C ALA A 226 5.80 -13.13 3.40
N GLY A 227 5.71 -14.46 3.53
CA GLY A 227 6.85 -15.37 3.44
C GLY A 227 7.82 -15.23 4.61
N TYR A 228 8.81 -16.10 4.63
CA TYR A 228 9.92 -16.06 5.58
C TYR A 228 11.16 -16.69 4.96
N GLU A 229 12.32 -16.36 5.53
CA GLU A 229 13.61 -16.93 5.18
C GLU A 229 14.38 -17.08 6.50
N ASP A 230 14.67 -18.32 6.88
CA ASP A 230 15.39 -18.68 8.09
C ASP A 230 16.36 -19.86 7.84
N GLU A 231 17.01 -20.35 8.90
CA GLU A 231 17.98 -21.46 8.80
C GLU A 231 17.33 -22.78 8.37
N ASP A 232 16.03 -22.95 8.64
CA ASP A 232 15.28 -24.18 8.41
C ASP A 232 14.58 -24.21 7.04
N GLY A 233 14.48 -23.05 6.37
CA GLY A 233 14.00 -22.96 5.00
C GLY A 233 13.61 -21.55 4.56
N SER A 234 12.96 -21.49 3.41
CA SER A 234 12.34 -20.25 2.94
C SER A 234 10.99 -20.56 2.34
N GLN A 235 10.03 -19.67 2.56
CA GLN A 235 8.73 -19.72 1.94
C GLN A 235 8.52 -18.42 1.18
N GLU A 236 8.30 -18.55 -0.13
CA GLU A 236 7.98 -17.40 -0.97
C GLU A 236 6.65 -16.76 -0.52
N PRO A 237 6.50 -15.44 -0.65
CA PRO A 237 5.25 -14.78 -0.32
C PRO A 237 4.09 -15.23 -1.23
N TYR A 238 2.86 -15.11 -0.72
CA TYR A 238 1.62 -15.37 -1.47
C TYR A 238 0.67 -14.17 -1.36
N ASN A 239 0.00 -13.81 -2.45
CA ASN A 239 -0.94 -12.69 -2.53
C ASN A 239 -0.33 -11.30 -2.25
N LEU A 240 1.00 -11.11 -2.40
CA LEU A 240 1.58 -9.78 -2.24
C LEU A 240 1.23 -8.82 -3.37
N ALA A 241 1.02 -9.29 -4.61
CA ALA A 241 0.56 -8.42 -5.69
C ALA A 241 -0.89 -7.98 -5.42
N LYS A 242 -1.72 -8.88 -4.89
CA LYS A 242 -3.05 -8.54 -4.38
C LYS A 242 -2.98 -7.47 -3.29
N LEU A 243 -2.13 -7.66 -2.28
CA LEU A 243 -1.98 -6.68 -1.18
C LEU A 243 -1.51 -5.31 -1.67
N LEU A 244 -0.49 -5.28 -2.54
CA LEU A 244 -0.02 -4.03 -3.14
C LEU A 244 -1.12 -3.35 -3.96
N ASN A 245 -1.89 -4.11 -4.75
CA ASN A 245 -3.00 -3.55 -5.52
C ASN A 245 -4.04 -2.87 -4.61
N PHE A 246 -4.47 -3.53 -3.54
CA PHE A 246 -5.41 -2.96 -2.58
C PHE A 246 -4.83 -1.75 -1.83
N ILE A 247 -3.54 -1.74 -1.52
CA ILE A 247 -2.85 -0.57 -0.97
C ILE A 247 -2.94 0.62 -1.94
N LEU A 248 -2.65 0.40 -3.23
CA LEU A 248 -2.70 1.44 -4.25
C LEU A 248 -4.11 1.98 -4.44
N ASP A 249 -5.14 1.13 -4.41
CA ASP A 249 -6.53 1.55 -4.55
C ASP A 249 -6.96 2.52 -3.44
N LYS A 250 -6.43 2.34 -2.23
CA LYS A 250 -6.68 3.20 -1.06
C LYS A 250 -5.86 4.50 -1.08
N ILE A 251 -4.73 4.53 -1.79
CA ILE A 251 -3.91 5.74 -1.93
C ILE A 251 -4.57 6.71 -2.93
N PRO A 252 -4.57 8.04 -2.67
CA PRO A 252 -5.09 9.03 -3.60
C PRO A 252 -4.48 8.89 -5.00
N ALA A 253 -5.32 8.93 -6.04
CA ALA A 253 -4.92 8.60 -7.41
C ALA A 253 -3.64 9.32 -7.88
N LYS A 254 -3.47 10.60 -7.55
CA LYS A 254 -2.30 11.40 -7.95
C LYS A 254 -1.00 11.02 -7.23
N LYS A 255 -1.06 10.27 -6.12
CA LYS A 255 0.13 9.87 -5.37
C LYS A 255 0.66 8.50 -5.82
N ARG A 256 -0.18 7.60 -6.33
CA ARG A 256 0.12 6.16 -6.52
C ARG A 256 1.42 5.86 -7.27
N ILE A 257 1.72 6.56 -8.37
CA ILE A 257 2.98 6.37 -9.14
C ILE A 257 4.24 6.56 -8.29
N SER A 258 4.16 7.35 -7.21
CA SER A 258 5.30 7.58 -6.32
C SER A 258 5.72 6.30 -5.59
N VAL A 259 4.80 5.35 -5.36
CA VAL A 259 5.10 4.03 -4.76
C VAL A 259 6.07 3.21 -5.62
N ALA A 260 6.08 3.41 -6.94
CA ALA A 260 6.84 2.57 -7.88
C ALA A 260 8.37 2.54 -7.62
N ASN A 261 8.92 3.57 -6.99
CA ASN A 261 10.34 3.63 -6.62
C ASN A 261 10.70 2.73 -5.43
N ASP A 262 9.72 2.49 -4.56
CA ASP A 262 9.91 1.90 -3.24
C ASP A 262 9.49 0.43 -3.20
N ILE A 263 8.92 -0.11 -4.27
CA ILE A 263 8.55 -1.53 -4.36
C ILE A 263 9.79 -2.43 -4.36
N SER A 264 9.73 -3.50 -3.57
CA SER A 264 10.74 -4.55 -3.48
C SER A 264 11.07 -5.12 -4.86
N GLN A 265 12.37 -5.31 -5.12
CA GLN A 265 12.87 -5.92 -6.35
C GLN A 265 13.28 -7.39 -6.14
N LYS A 266 12.92 -7.98 -4.99
CA LYS A 266 13.24 -9.38 -4.69
C LYS A 266 12.45 -10.30 -5.62
N LYS A 267 13.16 -11.28 -6.21
CA LYS A 267 12.58 -12.30 -7.08
C LYS A 267 11.57 -13.14 -6.28
N GLY A 268 10.45 -13.52 -6.89
CA GLY A 268 9.43 -14.36 -6.24
C GLY A 268 8.41 -13.60 -5.38
N ASN A 269 8.70 -12.37 -4.90
CA ASN A 269 7.78 -11.69 -3.99
C ASN A 269 6.37 -11.46 -4.56
N PHE A 270 6.21 -11.32 -5.87
CA PHE A 270 4.93 -11.03 -6.51
C PHE A 270 4.43 -12.15 -7.45
N SER A 271 5.10 -13.31 -7.49
CA SER A 271 4.80 -14.40 -8.44
C SER A 271 3.52 -15.16 -8.11
N SER A 272 3.28 -15.46 -6.84
CA SER A 272 2.18 -16.34 -6.41
C SER A 272 1.00 -15.54 -5.87
N ASN A 273 -0.14 -15.61 -6.55
CA ASN A 273 -1.37 -14.94 -6.14
C ASN A 273 -2.59 -15.84 -6.44
N ASP A 274 -3.74 -15.50 -5.86
CA ASP A 274 -5.01 -16.10 -6.22
C ASP A 274 -5.38 -15.80 -7.69
N GLN A 275 -6.29 -16.61 -8.25
CA GLN A 275 -6.73 -16.49 -9.64
C GLN A 275 -7.80 -15.40 -9.84
N GLY A 276 -7.96 -14.46 -8.90
CA GLY A 276 -9.07 -13.49 -8.93
C GLY A 276 -8.91 -12.42 -10.00
N THR A 277 -7.76 -11.76 -10.07
CA THR A 277 -7.51 -10.62 -10.97
C THR A 277 -6.05 -10.64 -11.42
N ASN A 278 -5.77 -10.13 -12.62
CA ASN A 278 -4.38 -9.86 -13.01
C ASN A 278 -3.87 -8.63 -12.24
N TYR A 279 -3.41 -8.85 -11.01
CA TYR A 279 -2.95 -7.80 -10.11
C TYR A 279 -1.76 -7.02 -10.68
N GLU A 280 -0.86 -7.67 -11.40
CA GLU A 280 0.27 -6.99 -12.05
C GLU A 280 -0.22 -5.93 -13.04
N LYS A 281 -1.18 -6.31 -13.90
CA LYS A 281 -1.82 -5.36 -14.82
C LYS A 281 -2.58 -4.25 -14.09
N SER A 282 -3.29 -4.58 -13.02
CA SER A 282 -4.04 -3.58 -12.24
C SER A 282 -3.09 -2.56 -11.57
N ILE A 283 -1.96 -3.01 -11.04
CA ILE A 283 -0.90 -2.13 -10.50
C ILE A 283 -0.32 -1.23 -11.60
N GLU A 284 -0.02 -1.80 -12.77
CA GLU A 284 0.46 -1.04 -13.93
C GLU A 284 -0.54 0.04 -14.36
N ASP A 285 -1.82 -0.32 -14.53
CA ASP A 285 -2.88 0.60 -14.93
C ASP A 285 -3.07 1.70 -13.88
N SER A 286 -2.95 1.37 -12.59
CA SER A 286 -3.02 2.32 -11.47
C SER A 286 -1.89 3.36 -11.50
N PHE A 287 -0.67 2.92 -11.80
CA PHE A 287 0.49 3.81 -11.98
C PHE A 287 0.38 4.67 -13.23
N LEU A 288 -0.05 4.09 -14.36
CA LEU A 288 -0.29 4.83 -15.59
C LEU A 288 -1.33 5.92 -15.37
N HIS A 289 -2.47 5.58 -14.78
CA HIS A 289 -3.52 6.53 -14.45
C HIS A 289 -2.99 7.66 -13.54
N SER A 290 -2.24 7.30 -12.50
CA SER A 290 -1.63 8.26 -11.57
C SER A 290 -0.67 9.23 -12.25
N PHE A 291 0.19 8.74 -13.14
CA PHE A 291 1.09 9.59 -13.93
C PHE A 291 0.32 10.54 -14.84
N VAL A 292 -0.70 10.02 -15.54
CA VAL A 292 -1.55 10.81 -16.44
C VAL A 292 -2.27 11.93 -15.69
N GLU A 293 -2.80 11.66 -14.50
CA GLU A 293 -3.46 12.68 -13.68
C GLU A 293 -2.50 13.80 -13.25
N ASN A 294 -1.24 13.45 -12.92
CA ASN A 294 -0.22 14.47 -12.62
C ASN A 294 0.13 15.31 -13.84
N LEU A 295 0.23 14.69 -15.03
CA LEU A 295 0.50 15.38 -16.26
C LEU A 295 -0.65 16.34 -16.64
N LYS A 296 -1.90 15.90 -16.50
CA LYS A 296 -3.09 16.75 -16.75
C LYS A 296 -3.08 17.99 -15.87
N ASP A 297 -2.80 17.84 -14.56
CA ASP A 297 -2.70 18.97 -13.63
C ASP A 297 -1.69 20.03 -14.09
N VAL A 298 -0.55 19.59 -14.63
CA VAL A 298 0.50 20.48 -15.11
C VAL A 298 0.10 21.18 -16.39
N ILE A 299 -0.44 20.45 -17.37
CA ILE A 299 -0.85 21.02 -18.67
C ILE A 299 -1.99 22.03 -18.48
N VAL A 300 -2.98 21.72 -17.64
CA VAL A 300 -4.10 22.63 -17.34
C VAL A 300 -3.63 23.90 -16.64
N LYS A 301 -2.58 23.83 -15.79
CA LYS A 301 -1.98 25.03 -15.19
C LYS A 301 -1.15 25.85 -16.18
N ALA A 302 -0.62 25.23 -17.22
CA ALA A 302 0.23 25.88 -18.22
C ALA A 302 -0.55 26.54 -19.36
N SER A 303 -1.76 26.06 -19.68
CA SER A 303 -2.65 26.64 -20.68
C SER A 303 -4.11 26.53 -20.26
N GLU A 304 -4.86 27.63 -20.34
CA GLU A 304 -6.31 27.65 -20.11
C GLU A 304 -7.11 27.29 -21.38
N ASN A 305 -6.43 27.13 -22.53
CA ASN A 305 -7.07 26.82 -23.80
C ASN A 305 -7.30 25.31 -23.95
N ALA A 306 -8.57 24.91 -23.91
CA ALA A 306 -8.99 23.51 -24.06
C ALA A 306 -8.41 22.80 -25.30
N LYS A 307 -8.28 23.51 -26.44
CA LYS A 307 -7.71 22.92 -27.67
C LYS A 307 -6.23 22.58 -27.52
N GLU A 308 -5.47 23.46 -26.90
CA GLU A 308 -4.04 23.22 -26.64
C GLU A 308 -3.85 22.07 -25.67
N ILE A 309 -4.63 22.03 -24.58
CA ILE A 309 -4.61 20.92 -23.62
C ILE A 309 -4.87 19.58 -24.32
N THR A 310 -5.91 19.50 -25.16
CA THR A 310 -6.25 18.26 -25.86
C THR A 310 -5.16 17.82 -26.83
N SER A 311 -4.57 18.75 -27.59
CA SER A 311 -3.50 18.44 -28.54
C SER A 311 -2.24 17.95 -27.82
N SER A 312 -1.88 18.57 -26.69
CA SER A 312 -0.71 18.15 -25.91
C SER A 312 -0.90 16.78 -25.27
N LEU A 313 -2.08 16.50 -24.70
CA LEU A 313 -2.39 15.19 -24.14
C LEU A 313 -2.38 14.09 -25.23
N ALA A 314 -2.91 14.37 -26.42
CA ALA A 314 -2.91 13.42 -27.53
C ALA A 314 -1.49 12.99 -27.96
N ILE A 315 -0.51 13.88 -27.82
CA ILE A 315 0.90 13.59 -28.14
C ILE A 315 1.57 12.80 -27.00
N VAL A 316 1.33 13.20 -25.75
CA VAL A 316 2.09 12.65 -24.61
C VAL A 316 1.51 11.32 -24.09
N LEU A 317 0.19 11.13 -24.13
CA LEU A 317 -0.44 9.93 -23.59
C LEU A 317 0.04 8.61 -24.22
N PRO A 318 0.17 8.48 -25.56
CA PRO A 318 0.71 7.26 -26.17
C PRO A 318 2.14 6.97 -25.71
N ILE A 319 2.99 8.00 -25.63
CA ILE A 319 4.39 7.90 -25.20
C ILE A 319 4.48 7.41 -23.75
N VAL A 320 3.63 7.96 -22.87
CA VAL A 320 3.53 7.55 -21.45
C VAL A 320 3.09 6.10 -21.33
N LYS A 321 2.05 5.71 -22.06
CA LYS A 321 1.53 4.33 -22.03
C LYS A 321 2.60 3.34 -22.47
N GLU A 322 3.27 3.59 -23.59
CA GLU A 322 4.35 2.72 -24.07
C GLU A 322 5.56 2.69 -23.14
N GLY A 323 5.94 3.83 -22.56
CA GLY A 323 7.07 3.93 -21.62
C GLY A 323 6.83 3.13 -20.34
N ILE A 324 5.64 3.24 -19.75
CA ILE A 324 5.26 2.49 -18.55
C ILE A 324 5.18 0.98 -18.85
N VAL A 325 4.52 0.58 -19.94
CA VAL A 325 4.45 -0.82 -20.39
C VAL A 325 5.86 -1.41 -20.61
N TRP A 326 6.77 -0.66 -21.23
CA TRP A 326 8.14 -1.10 -21.42
C TRP A 326 8.88 -1.28 -20.08
N VAL A 327 8.68 -0.37 -19.13
CA VAL A 327 9.30 -0.44 -17.80
C VAL A 327 8.79 -1.65 -17.01
N PHE A 328 7.49 -1.93 -17.05
CA PHE A 328 6.93 -3.12 -16.42
C PHE A 328 7.43 -4.42 -17.07
N ASN A 329 7.46 -4.47 -18.40
CA ASN A 329 8.07 -5.60 -19.12
C ASN A 329 9.58 -5.74 -18.86
N TYR A 330 10.28 -4.64 -18.54
CA TYR A 330 11.70 -4.68 -18.15
C TYR A 330 11.88 -5.24 -16.72
N PHE A 331 10.98 -4.93 -15.79
CA PHE A 331 10.93 -5.59 -14.48
C PHE A 331 10.64 -7.08 -14.62
N ASP A 332 9.76 -7.46 -15.55
CA ASP A 332 9.42 -8.84 -15.84
C ASP A 332 10.57 -9.62 -16.52
N LYS A 333 11.35 -8.97 -17.40
CA LYS A 333 12.53 -9.57 -18.05
C LYS A 333 13.69 -9.83 -17.10
N ASN A 334 13.79 -9.11 -15.98
CA ASN A 334 14.76 -9.41 -14.93
C ASN A 334 14.28 -10.51 -13.95
N LYS A 335 13.09 -11.11 -14.18
CA LYS A 335 12.62 -12.31 -13.46
C LYS A 335 13.16 -13.63 -14.03
N LYS A 336 13.72 -13.65 -15.26
CA LYS A 336 14.33 -14.87 -15.83
C LYS A 336 15.69 -15.14 -15.23
#